data_AF-A0A968PJY6-F1
#
_entry.id   AF-A0A968PJY6-F1
#
_cell.length_a   1.000
_cell.length_b   1.000
_cell.length_c   1.000
_cell.angle_alpha   90.00
_cell.angle_beta   90.00
_cell.angle_gamma   90.00
#
_symmetry.space_group_name_H-M   'P 1'
#
loop_
_entity.id
_entity.type
_entity.pdbx_description
1 polymer ?
#
loop_
_entity_poly.entity_id
_entity_poly.type
_entity_poly.pdbx_seq_one_letter_code
_entity_poly.pdbx_strand_id
1 'polypeptide(L)'
;MFLLTCWQVLLWRHTAQPQMAIAVACDGRQDEALETALGLFVRYLPLQTELRHDRCFHQLLQDTQRAWQDLTDWQDYCPDAAEASLPVAFEWVEWAAEHTVAGLSFAVEQQWVYSDRAELRLTCVRQVGQLSLELHYETDLFSPEAIACLAAQLQTLIHSASADPTMAIARLNLLPLEERSHLLQGVPHPTGSGSTSTVRPSDNPVECIHHWFERQVERTPNHIALVYEDQELTYRELNHRANQLAHYLQQLGAMPDRPIAMYLERCLDVIVAMLAVLKAGSAYLPLDPTLPMVGLEARLADAQAAILLTQQTLLQTGSPDVATVVCLDRDQAAIAQQSTANPSCSVTPAHLAYLIYTSGSTGQPKGVAVEHRQLLNYVHSAIERLDLPATAHYATVSTLAADLGNTMIFPCLCRGGTLHLMAAERIADAQAFAAYCVQRPIDCLKIVPSHLQALLNCSNSAAVLPRQRLILGGDVCCWTLIDQIQEILAAQASTCRIFNHYGPTETTVGVLTYPVEVKPTDPSPAASVPLGWRSPIRRFTS
;
A
#
# COMPACT_ATOMS: atom_id res chain seq x y z
N MET A 1 0.51 -17.96 36.39
CA MET A 1 -0.59 -18.06 35.40
C MET A 1 -0.87 -16.74 34.70
N PHE A 2 -1.26 -15.66 35.41
CA PHE A 2 -1.53 -14.36 34.79
C PHE A 2 -0.45 -13.89 33.79
N LEU A 3 0.84 -13.90 34.20
CA LEU A 3 1.95 -13.48 33.34
C LEU A 3 2.16 -14.39 32.13
N LEU A 4 1.97 -15.71 32.30
CA LEU A 4 2.01 -16.68 31.20
C LEU A 4 0.89 -16.39 30.19
N THR A 5 -0.32 -16.07 30.65
CA THR A 5 -1.42 -15.67 29.75
C THR A 5 -1.10 -14.36 29.03
N CYS A 6 -0.51 -13.36 29.69
CA CYS A 6 -0.03 -12.14 29.02
C CYS A 6 1.03 -12.46 27.97
N TRP A 7 1.96 -13.36 28.27
CA TRP A 7 3.00 -13.80 27.34
C TRP A 7 2.43 -14.48 26.09
N GLN A 8 1.49 -15.40 26.27
CA GLN A 8 0.74 -16.05 25.19
C GLN A 8 0.01 -15.03 24.30
N VAL A 9 -0.68 -14.06 24.90
CA VAL A 9 -1.37 -13.00 24.16
C VAL A 9 -0.37 -12.14 23.38
N LEU A 10 0.74 -11.73 23.98
CA LEU A 10 1.77 -10.92 23.31
C LEU A 10 2.31 -11.65 22.07
N LEU A 11 2.71 -12.90 22.21
CA LEU A 11 3.21 -13.71 21.09
C LEU A 11 2.16 -13.88 20.00
N TRP A 12 0.89 -14.09 20.38
CA TRP A 12 -0.22 -14.21 19.43
C TRP A 12 -0.45 -12.92 18.65
N ARG A 13 -0.28 -11.76 19.28
CA ARG A 13 -0.38 -10.46 18.60
C ARG A 13 0.72 -10.25 17.55
N HIS A 14 1.89 -10.87 17.72
CA HIS A 14 3.00 -10.79 16.77
C HIS A 14 2.95 -11.85 15.68
N THR A 15 2.51 -13.07 16.00
CA THR A 15 2.53 -14.20 15.06
C THR A 15 1.20 -14.42 14.34
N ALA A 16 0.09 -13.91 14.89
CA ALA A 16 -1.28 -14.18 14.45
C ALA A 16 -1.63 -15.69 14.35
N GLN A 17 -0.86 -16.57 15.01
CA GLN A 17 -1.11 -18.01 15.00
C GLN A 17 -2.18 -18.39 16.02
N PRO A 18 -3.33 -18.95 15.61
CA PRO A 18 -4.45 -19.24 16.52
C PRO A 18 -4.16 -20.37 17.50
N GLN A 19 -3.17 -21.22 17.21
CA GLN A 19 -2.70 -22.27 18.08
C GLN A 19 -1.19 -22.13 18.23
N MET A 20 -0.71 -22.16 19.47
CA MET A 20 0.72 -22.12 19.76
C MET A 20 1.04 -23.04 20.93
N ALA A 21 2.28 -23.54 20.93
CA ALA A 21 2.85 -24.25 22.06
C ALA A 21 4.02 -23.44 22.61
N ILE A 22 4.04 -23.25 23.92
CA ILE A 22 5.15 -22.61 24.65
C ILE A 22 5.75 -23.66 25.58
N ALA A 23 7.07 -23.74 25.61
CA ALA A 23 7.75 -24.57 26.59
C ALA A 23 7.57 -23.98 27.99
N VAL A 24 7.06 -24.75 28.93
CA VAL A 24 6.96 -24.34 30.34
C VAL A 24 7.81 -25.25 31.20
N ALA A 25 8.57 -24.68 32.13
CA ALA A 25 9.36 -25.45 33.08
C ALA A 25 8.49 -26.05 34.18
N CYS A 26 8.62 -27.36 34.37
CA CYS A 26 8.03 -28.14 35.46
C CYS A 26 9.17 -28.72 36.33
N ASP A 27 8.91 -28.93 37.62
CA ASP A 27 9.94 -29.35 38.59
C ASP A 27 10.43 -30.79 38.38
N GLY A 28 9.60 -31.66 37.79
CA GLY A 28 9.85 -33.09 37.62
C GLY A 28 10.00 -33.85 38.94
N ARG A 29 9.44 -33.32 40.04
CA ARG A 29 9.56 -33.88 41.40
C ARG A 29 8.19 -34.18 42.01
N GLN A 30 7.34 -34.93 41.30
CA GLN A 30 6.02 -35.31 41.84
C GLN A 30 6.10 -36.28 43.03
N ASP A 31 7.14 -37.12 43.10
CA ASP A 31 7.34 -38.06 44.20
C ASP A 31 8.00 -37.36 45.40
N GLU A 32 7.41 -37.49 46.59
CA GLU A 32 7.94 -36.97 47.85
C GLU A 32 9.40 -37.40 48.09
N ALA A 33 9.81 -38.59 47.62
CA ALA A 33 11.18 -39.06 47.76
C ALA A 33 12.21 -38.21 46.99
N LEU A 34 11.77 -37.41 46.00
CA LEU A 34 12.63 -36.58 45.16
C LEU A 34 12.72 -35.13 45.62
N GLU A 35 11.99 -34.73 46.68
CA GLU A 35 11.92 -33.35 47.14
C GLU A 35 13.32 -32.78 47.46
N THR A 36 14.15 -33.57 48.14
CA THR A 36 15.54 -33.20 48.50
C THR A 36 16.60 -33.80 47.58
N ALA A 37 16.19 -34.46 46.49
CA ALA A 37 17.14 -35.12 45.60
C ALA A 37 17.96 -34.10 44.78
N LEU A 38 19.22 -34.44 44.54
CA LEU A 38 20.13 -33.68 43.67
C LEU A 38 20.21 -34.36 42.31
N GLY A 39 19.85 -33.63 41.26
CA GLY A 39 19.81 -34.16 39.90
C GLY A 39 19.09 -33.21 38.93
N LEU A 40 19.14 -33.56 37.64
CA LEU A 40 18.44 -32.85 36.57
C LEU A 40 16.99 -33.34 36.49
N PHE A 41 16.12 -32.75 37.29
CA PHE A 41 14.68 -33.10 37.32
C PHE A 41 13.80 -32.17 36.50
N VAL A 42 14.23 -30.91 36.30
CA VAL A 42 13.45 -29.91 35.56
C VAL A 42 13.16 -30.42 34.15
N ARG A 43 11.88 -30.39 33.77
CA ARG A 43 11.40 -30.79 32.44
C ARG A 43 10.76 -29.57 31.78
N TYR A 44 10.98 -29.39 30.49
CA TYR A 44 10.24 -28.41 29.70
C TYR A 44 9.14 -29.15 28.95
N LEU A 45 7.90 -28.72 29.12
CA LEU A 45 6.75 -29.38 28.51
C LEU A 45 5.98 -28.40 27.63
N PRO A 46 5.41 -28.85 26.50
CA PRO A 46 4.64 -27.98 25.61
C PRO A 46 3.27 -27.66 26.21
N LEU A 47 3.07 -26.42 26.62
CA LEU A 47 1.73 -25.91 26.95
C LEU A 47 1.05 -25.40 25.68
N GLN A 48 0.09 -26.18 25.16
CA GLN A 48 -0.71 -25.76 24.01
C GLN A 48 -1.80 -24.77 24.44
N THR A 49 -2.04 -23.76 23.63
CA THR A 49 -3.11 -22.78 23.87
C THR A 49 -3.76 -22.36 22.58
N GLU A 50 -5.10 -22.34 22.59
CA GLU A 50 -5.92 -21.82 21.50
C GLU A 50 -6.31 -20.36 21.80
N LEU A 51 -5.93 -19.45 20.89
CA LEU A 51 -6.07 -18.01 21.02
C LEU A 51 -7.05 -17.50 19.96
N ARG A 52 -8.22 -17.07 20.43
CA ARG A 52 -9.31 -16.54 19.59
C ARG A 52 -9.50 -15.06 19.84
N HIS A 53 -9.65 -14.29 18.77
CA HIS A 53 -9.70 -12.83 18.79
C HIS A 53 -10.80 -12.25 19.71
N ASP A 54 -11.95 -12.90 19.79
CA ASP A 54 -13.15 -12.50 20.53
C ASP A 54 -13.14 -12.94 21.99
N ARG A 55 -12.17 -13.78 22.38
CA ARG A 55 -12.09 -14.36 23.71
C ARG A 55 -11.71 -13.31 24.76
N CYS A 56 -12.39 -13.33 25.91
CA CYS A 56 -12.07 -12.43 27.02
C CYS A 56 -10.81 -12.90 27.78
N PHE A 57 -10.01 -11.97 28.30
CA PHE A 57 -8.77 -12.30 29.01
C PHE A 57 -8.97 -13.24 30.20
N HIS A 58 -9.99 -13.01 31.03
CA HIS A 58 -10.27 -13.89 32.19
C HIS A 58 -10.64 -15.33 31.78
N GLN A 59 -11.30 -15.51 30.63
CA GLN A 59 -11.63 -16.84 30.10
C GLN A 59 -10.37 -17.55 29.61
N LEU A 60 -9.45 -16.80 28.97
CA LEU A 60 -8.16 -17.34 28.56
C LEU A 60 -7.32 -17.72 29.77
N LEU A 61 -7.27 -16.87 30.81
CA LEU A 61 -6.57 -17.17 32.06
C LEU A 61 -7.06 -18.46 32.71
N GLN A 62 -8.37 -18.68 32.74
CA GLN A 62 -8.96 -19.93 33.25
C GLN A 62 -8.52 -21.15 32.43
N ASP A 63 -8.42 -21.02 31.11
CA ASP A 63 -7.95 -22.11 30.26
C ASP A 63 -6.45 -22.36 30.40
N THR A 64 -5.63 -21.31 30.47
CA THR A 64 -4.20 -21.43 30.75
C THR A 64 -4.00 -22.16 32.09
N GLN A 65 -4.83 -21.84 33.10
CA GLN A 65 -4.77 -22.50 34.40
C GLN A 65 -5.16 -23.99 34.32
N ARG A 66 -6.24 -24.34 33.60
CA ARG A 66 -6.64 -25.75 33.41
C ARG A 66 -5.57 -26.53 32.65
N ALA A 67 -5.09 -25.98 31.53
CA ALA A 67 -4.05 -26.60 30.72
C ALA A 67 -2.75 -26.78 31.51
N TRP A 68 -2.39 -25.81 32.37
CA TRP A 68 -1.24 -25.95 33.27
C TRP A 68 -1.43 -27.10 34.27
N GLN A 69 -2.60 -27.20 34.90
CA GLN A 69 -2.92 -28.27 35.85
C GLN A 69 -2.84 -29.64 35.17
N ASP A 70 -3.49 -29.80 34.02
CA ASP A 70 -3.44 -31.02 33.23
C ASP A 70 -1.99 -31.38 32.87
N LEU A 71 -1.20 -30.40 32.38
CA LEU A 71 0.20 -30.63 32.02
C LEU A 71 1.05 -31.06 33.23
N THR A 72 0.82 -30.46 34.39
CA THR A 72 1.56 -30.77 35.62
C THR A 72 1.21 -32.17 36.11
N ASP A 73 -0.06 -32.56 36.06
CA ASP A 73 -0.53 -33.90 36.49
C ASP A 73 0.11 -35.02 35.65
N TRP A 74 0.34 -34.77 34.36
CA TRP A 74 0.93 -35.74 33.43
C TRP A 74 2.43 -35.53 33.18
N GLN A 75 3.12 -34.72 34.00
CA GLN A 75 4.49 -34.30 33.71
C GLN A 75 5.49 -35.46 33.61
N ASP A 76 5.27 -36.57 34.32
CA ASP A 76 6.14 -37.75 34.31
C ASP A 76 5.96 -38.65 33.07
N TYR A 77 4.79 -38.55 32.43
CA TYR A 77 4.42 -39.37 31.26
C TYR A 77 4.69 -38.66 29.93
N CYS A 78 4.88 -37.34 29.97
CA CYS A 78 5.23 -36.59 28.78
C CYS A 78 6.69 -36.91 28.38
N PRO A 79 6.98 -37.25 27.12
CA PRO A 79 8.37 -37.31 26.66
C PRO A 79 9.02 -35.94 26.87
N ASP A 80 10.31 -35.92 27.23
CA ASP A 80 11.03 -34.66 27.39
C ASP A 80 10.92 -33.87 26.08
N ALA A 81 10.56 -32.58 26.14
CA ALA A 81 10.36 -31.77 24.94
C ALA A 81 11.65 -31.57 24.12
N ALA A 82 12.77 -32.19 24.51
CA ALA A 82 13.99 -32.29 23.72
C ALA A 82 13.76 -32.83 22.28
N GLU A 83 12.68 -33.55 22.00
CA GLU A 83 12.32 -33.98 20.63
C GLU A 83 11.44 -32.97 19.86
N ALA A 84 10.82 -31.99 20.53
CA ALA A 84 9.98 -30.97 19.91
C ALA A 84 10.71 -29.62 19.93
N SER A 85 10.99 -29.05 18.76
CA SER A 85 11.55 -27.70 18.68
C SER A 85 10.53 -26.68 19.23
N LEU A 86 10.74 -26.23 20.46
CA LEU A 86 9.93 -25.21 21.14
C LEU A 86 10.79 -23.95 21.31
N PRO A 87 10.78 -23.03 20.33
CA PRO A 87 11.67 -21.87 20.33
C PRO A 87 11.33 -20.85 21.41
N VAL A 88 10.12 -20.92 21.98
CA VAL A 88 9.65 -19.95 22.98
C VAL A 88 9.33 -20.64 24.31
N ALA A 89 9.84 -20.08 25.41
CA ALA A 89 9.68 -20.63 26.75
C ALA A 89 9.14 -19.63 27.79
N PHE A 90 8.60 -20.17 28.88
CA PHE A 90 8.15 -19.42 30.05
C PHE A 90 8.59 -20.12 31.34
N GLU A 91 9.07 -19.32 32.29
CA GLU A 91 9.53 -19.81 33.60
C GLU A 91 9.04 -18.95 34.74
N TRP A 92 8.90 -19.60 35.89
CA TRP A 92 8.64 -18.97 37.18
C TRP A 92 9.72 -19.43 38.15
N VAL A 93 10.42 -18.47 38.76
CA VAL A 93 11.51 -18.73 39.69
C VAL A 93 11.26 -17.93 40.97
N GLU A 94 11.36 -18.59 42.12
CA GLU A 94 11.32 -17.92 43.42
C GLU A 94 12.72 -17.95 44.05
N TRP A 95 13.29 -16.77 44.32
CA TRP A 95 14.57 -16.65 45.01
C TRP A 95 14.35 -16.21 46.45
N ALA A 96 15.03 -16.90 47.36
CA ALA A 96 15.16 -16.40 48.73
C ALA A 96 16.03 -15.13 48.71
N ALA A 97 15.64 -14.13 49.50
CA ALA A 97 16.41 -12.88 49.61
C ALA A 97 17.79 -13.12 50.24
N GLU A 98 17.90 -14.11 51.11
CA GLU A 98 19.11 -14.43 51.85
C GLU A 98 19.06 -15.90 52.29
N HIS A 99 20.16 -16.62 52.10
CA HIS A 99 20.36 -17.96 52.61
C HIS A 99 21.29 -17.89 53.81
N THR A 100 20.86 -18.46 54.93
CA THR A 100 21.67 -18.51 56.16
C THR A 100 22.04 -19.96 56.48
N VAL A 101 23.35 -20.24 56.51
CA VAL A 101 23.88 -21.56 56.91
C VAL A 101 25.03 -21.35 57.88
N ALA A 102 24.95 -21.97 59.06
CA ALA A 102 26.00 -21.93 60.09
C ALA A 102 26.47 -20.51 60.48
N GLY A 103 25.57 -19.52 60.45
CA GLY A 103 25.87 -18.13 60.80
C GLY A 103 26.49 -17.29 59.67
N LEU A 104 26.62 -17.86 58.45
CA LEU A 104 26.97 -17.13 57.24
C LEU A 104 25.72 -16.87 56.42
N SER A 105 25.60 -15.64 55.94
CA SER A 105 24.56 -15.22 55.01
C SER A 105 25.11 -15.00 53.61
N PHE A 106 24.39 -15.47 52.61
CA PHE A 106 24.70 -15.23 51.20
C PHE A 106 23.42 -15.08 50.38
N ALA A 107 23.51 -14.39 49.25
CA ALA A 107 22.42 -14.21 48.30
C ALA A 107 22.95 -14.41 46.87
N VAL A 108 22.07 -14.80 45.96
CA VAL A 108 22.39 -14.83 44.54
C VAL A 108 22.36 -13.39 44.03
N GLU A 109 23.53 -12.84 43.68
CA GLU A 109 23.63 -11.50 43.12
C GLU A 109 23.22 -11.47 41.65
N GLN A 110 23.75 -12.41 40.85
CA GLN A 110 23.44 -12.52 39.43
C GLN A 110 23.61 -13.97 38.95
N GLN A 111 22.78 -14.38 37.99
CA GLN A 111 22.87 -15.66 37.30
C GLN A 111 23.04 -15.41 35.81
N TRP A 112 24.03 -16.06 35.19
CA TRP A 112 24.23 -16.03 33.74
C TRP A 112 23.91 -17.40 33.15
N VAL A 113 23.25 -17.38 31.99
CA VAL A 113 22.97 -18.58 31.20
C VAL A 113 23.75 -18.46 29.90
N TYR A 114 24.69 -19.38 29.67
CA TYR A 114 25.54 -19.38 28.47
C TYR A 114 24.90 -20.14 27.29
N SER A 115 24.01 -21.08 27.58
CA SER A 115 23.28 -21.87 26.59
C SER A 115 21.87 -22.08 27.10
N ASP A 116 20.90 -21.72 26.26
CA ASP A 116 19.48 -21.91 26.48
C ASP A 116 18.93 -22.81 25.36
N ARG A 117 17.86 -23.54 25.65
CA ARG A 117 17.16 -24.36 24.65
C ARG A 117 16.14 -23.54 23.87
N ALA A 118 15.67 -22.43 24.45
CA ALA A 118 14.72 -21.53 23.81
C ALA A 118 15.45 -20.37 23.13
N GLU A 119 14.99 -20.03 21.93
CA GLU A 119 15.39 -18.83 21.18
C GLU A 119 14.91 -17.55 21.89
N LEU A 120 13.79 -17.63 22.61
CA LEU A 120 13.20 -16.54 23.41
C LEU A 120 12.50 -17.09 24.66
N ARG A 121 12.95 -16.68 25.85
CA ARG A 121 12.38 -17.12 27.14
C ARG A 121 12.01 -15.94 28.03
N LEU A 122 10.81 -16.00 28.59
CA LEU A 122 10.37 -15.08 29.66
C LEU A 122 10.51 -15.76 31.02
N THR A 123 11.40 -15.23 31.87
CA THR A 123 11.56 -15.65 33.27
C THR A 123 10.87 -14.65 34.18
N CYS A 124 9.95 -15.12 35.00
CA CYS A 124 9.36 -14.33 36.07
C CYS A 124 10.05 -14.66 37.39
N VAL A 125 10.86 -13.74 37.91
CA VAL A 125 11.63 -13.93 39.14
C VAL A 125 10.94 -13.19 40.29
N ARG A 126 10.53 -13.95 41.30
CA ARG A 126 9.93 -13.39 42.52
C ARG A 126 10.97 -13.36 43.64
N GLN A 127 11.17 -12.17 44.17
CA GLN A 127 11.96 -11.89 45.37
C GLN A 127 11.06 -11.25 46.44
N VAL A 128 11.56 -11.13 47.67
CA VAL A 128 10.81 -10.49 48.76
C VAL A 128 10.51 -9.02 48.39
N GLY A 129 9.24 -8.72 48.14
CA GLY A 129 8.79 -7.36 47.81
C GLY A 129 9.00 -6.92 46.35
N GLN A 130 9.54 -7.79 45.49
CA GLN A 130 9.82 -7.45 44.09
C GLN A 130 9.48 -8.61 43.14
N LEU A 131 8.94 -8.28 41.97
CA LEU A 131 8.75 -9.19 40.84
C LEU A 131 9.50 -8.59 39.64
N SER A 132 10.51 -9.29 39.14
CA SER A 132 11.22 -8.96 37.90
C SER A 132 10.80 -9.91 36.78
N LEU A 133 10.81 -9.37 35.55
CA LEU A 133 10.57 -10.11 34.32
C LEU A 133 11.83 -9.99 33.49
N GLU A 134 12.45 -11.12 33.15
CA GLU A 134 13.71 -11.20 32.43
C GLU A 134 13.45 -11.88 31.08
N LEU A 135 13.84 -11.22 29.99
CA LEU A 135 13.78 -11.77 28.64
C LEU A 135 15.18 -12.26 28.25
N HIS A 136 15.31 -13.57 28.08
CA HIS A 136 16.51 -14.19 27.52
C HIS A 136 16.25 -14.47 26.05
N TYR A 137 17.20 -14.14 25.18
CA TYR A 137 17.01 -14.24 23.74
C TYR A 137 18.32 -14.56 23.01
N GLU A 138 18.20 -15.19 21.86
CA GLU A 138 19.31 -15.44 20.96
C GLU A 138 19.68 -14.16 20.19
N THR A 139 20.92 -13.68 20.37
CA THR A 139 21.39 -12.41 19.80
C THR A 139 21.51 -12.43 18.27
N ASP A 140 21.58 -13.62 17.67
CA ASP A 140 21.62 -13.80 16.22
C ASP A 140 20.22 -13.64 15.60
N LEU A 141 19.16 -13.76 16.41
CA LEU A 141 17.76 -13.65 15.98
C LEU A 141 17.11 -12.33 16.41
N PHE A 142 17.45 -11.81 17.58
CA PHE A 142 16.82 -10.61 18.15
C PHE A 142 17.83 -9.52 18.49
N SER A 143 17.52 -8.29 18.07
CA SER A 143 18.28 -7.11 18.49
C SER A 143 17.85 -6.63 19.89
N PRO A 144 18.73 -5.97 20.66
CA PRO A 144 18.37 -5.37 21.94
C PRO A 144 17.19 -4.39 21.86
N GLU A 145 17.07 -3.63 20.77
CA GLU A 145 15.98 -2.68 20.53
C GLU A 145 14.64 -3.40 20.34
N ALA A 146 14.63 -4.52 19.59
CA ALA A 146 13.43 -5.33 19.40
C ALA A 146 12.95 -5.93 20.72
N ILE A 147 13.86 -6.41 21.56
CA ILE A 147 13.54 -6.97 22.88
C ILE A 147 13.07 -5.88 23.85
N ALA A 148 13.67 -4.69 23.83
CA ALA A 148 13.20 -3.56 24.61
C ALA A 148 11.77 -3.15 24.22
N CYS A 149 11.45 -3.18 22.92
CA CYS A 149 10.10 -2.96 22.42
C CYS A 149 9.12 -4.04 22.92
N LEU A 150 9.47 -5.33 22.81
CA LEU A 150 8.68 -6.44 23.35
C LEU A 150 8.44 -6.30 24.85
N ALA A 151 9.44 -5.90 25.62
CA ALA A 151 9.32 -5.67 27.06
C ALA A 151 8.32 -4.53 27.38
N ALA A 152 8.42 -3.39 26.68
CA ALA A 152 7.50 -2.27 26.85
C ALA A 152 6.05 -2.63 26.46
N GLN A 153 5.89 -3.45 25.42
CA GLN A 153 4.59 -3.97 25.01
C GLN A 153 4.02 -4.96 26.03
N LEU A 154 4.85 -5.85 26.60
CA LEU A 154 4.44 -6.76 27.66
C LEU A 154 3.96 -6.00 28.91
N GLN A 155 4.68 -4.96 29.32
CA GLN A 155 4.28 -4.10 30.43
C GLN A 155 2.92 -3.43 30.17
N THR A 156 2.75 -2.85 28.97
CA THR A 156 1.47 -2.22 28.57
C THR A 156 0.33 -3.23 28.59
N LEU A 157 0.57 -4.45 28.10
CA LEU A 157 -0.40 -5.53 28.07
C LEU A 157 -0.78 -5.99 29.49
N ILE A 158 0.19 -6.14 30.39
CA ILE A 158 -0.03 -6.48 31.81
C ILE A 158 -0.92 -5.42 32.47
N HIS A 159 -0.64 -4.13 32.26
CA HIS A 159 -1.48 -3.04 32.76
C HIS A 159 -2.89 -3.06 32.16
N SER A 160 -3.01 -3.30 30.85
CA SER A 160 -4.31 -3.37 30.18
C SER A 160 -5.17 -4.54 30.67
N ALA A 161 -4.55 -5.73 30.83
CA ALA A 161 -5.25 -6.94 31.24
C ALA A 161 -5.65 -6.93 32.72
N SER A 162 -4.85 -6.30 33.58
CA SER A 162 -5.18 -6.14 35.01
C SER A 162 -6.27 -5.10 35.25
N ALA A 163 -6.35 -4.05 34.42
CA ALA A 163 -7.38 -3.02 34.52
C ALA A 163 -8.78 -3.52 34.09
N ASP A 164 -8.85 -4.33 33.03
CA ASP A 164 -10.12 -4.92 32.55
C ASP A 164 -9.93 -6.37 32.03
N PRO A 165 -10.04 -7.37 32.93
CA PRO A 165 -9.96 -8.79 32.55
C PRO A 165 -11.15 -9.27 31.69
N THR A 166 -12.22 -8.48 31.56
CA THR A 166 -13.39 -8.83 30.74
C THR A 166 -13.23 -8.44 29.27
N MET A 167 -12.20 -7.65 28.96
CA MET A 167 -11.90 -7.23 27.60
C MET A 167 -11.45 -8.42 26.71
N ALA A 168 -11.87 -8.39 25.45
CA ALA A 168 -11.39 -9.33 24.44
C ALA A 168 -9.88 -9.18 24.22
N ILE A 169 -9.14 -10.28 24.11
CA ILE A 169 -7.67 -10.25 24.00
C ILE A 169 -7.17 -9.45 22.79
N ALA A 170 -7.95 -9.36 21.71
CA ALA A 170 -7.63 -8.55 20.53
C ALA A 170 -7.70 -7.03 20.77
N ARG A 171 -8.40 -6.59 21.83
CA ARG A 171 -8.66 -5.18 22.16
C ARG A 171 -7.76 -4.64 23.28
N LEU A 172 -7.05 -5.53 23.99
CA LEU A 172 -6.10 -5.11 25.01
C LEU A 172 -5.03 -4.19 24.39
N ASN A 173 -4.65 -3.15 25.14
CA ASN A 173 -3.62 -2.23 24.69
C ASN A 173 -2.27 -2.95 24.67
N LEU A 174 -1.64 -2.94 23.50
CA LEU A 174 -0.32 -3.52 23.30
C LEU A 174 0.78 -2.44 23.23
N LEU A 175 0.46 -1.32 22.59
CA LEU A 175 1.45 -0.27 22.31
C LEU A 175 1.54 0.72 23.47
N PRO A 176 2.75 1.01 23.99
CA PRO A 176 3.00 2.14 24.87
C PRO A 176 2.46 3.45 24.27
N LEU A 177 2.05 4.39 25.13
CA LEU A 177 1.45 5.65 24.69
C LEU A 177 2.39 6.47 23.80
N GLU A 178 3.69 6.46 24.10
CA GLU A 178 4.71 7.16 23.31
C GLU A 178 4.85 6.56 21.91
N GLU A 179 4.95 5.23 21.80
CA GLU A 179 5.00 4.52 20.51
C GLU A 179 3.73 4.75 19.70
N ARG A 180 2.55 4.64 20.35
CA ARG A 180 1.27 4.96 19.71
C ARG A 180 1.23 6.40 19.20
N SER A 181 1.72 7.36 19.99
CA SER A 181 1.77 8.76 19.60
C SER A 181 2.72 8.97 18.42
N HIS A 182 3.88 8.31 18.42
CA HIS A 182 4.83 8.33 17.32
C HIS A 182 4.22 7.78 16.02
N LEU A 183 3.55 6.63 16.07
CA LEU A 183 2.87 6.02 14.91
C LEU A 183 1.69 6.88 14.39
N LEU A 184 0.96 7.54 15.29
CA LEU A 184 -0.16 8.43 14.91
C LEU A 184 0.34 9.75 14.32
N GLN A 185 1.42 10.33 14.85
CA GLN A 185 2.09 11.47 14.24
C GLN A 185 2.66 11.11 12.86
N GLY A 186 3.05 9.84 12.67
CA GLY A 186 3.59 9.30 11.42
C GLY A 186 5.10 9.52 11.33
N VAL A 187 5.77 8.67 10.55
CA VAL A 187 7.20 8.83 10.25
C VAL A 187 7.38 10.09 9.40
N PRO A 188 8.17 11.10 9.83
CA PRO A 188 8.43 12.30 9.04
C PRO A 188 9.08 11.91 7.70
N HIS A 189 8.61 12.50 6.60
CA HIS A 189 9.28 12.35 5.31
C HIS A 189 10.72 12.90 5.41
N PRO A 190 11.75 12.22 4.87
CA PRO A 190 13.14 12.69 4.93
C PRO A 190 13.37 14.07 4.28
N THR A 191 12.42 14.58 3.48
CA THR A 191 12.45 15.94 2.92
C THR A 191 11.69 17.01 3.72
N GLY A 192 11.40 16.78 5.00
CA GLY A 192 11.03 17.84 5.96
C GLY A 192 9.59 18.38 5.88
N SER A 193 8.70 17.81 5.07
CA SER A 193 7.30 18.26 4.92
C SER A 193 6.31 17.49 5.84
N GLY A 194 6.74 17.19 7.07
CA GLY A 194 5.99 16.32 8.00
C GLY A 194 4.71 16.91 8.61
N SER A 195 4.35 18.17 8.34
CA SER A 195 3.09 18.74 8.83
C SER A 195 1.96 18.46 7.85
N THR A 196 0.87 17.86 8.32
CA THR A 196 -0.45 17.94 7.66
C THR A 196 -0.85 19.42 7.60
N SER A 197 -0.41 20.12 6.57
CA SER A 197 -0.80 21.51 6.34
C SER A 197 -2.27 21.49 5.92
N THR A 198 -3.16 21.82 6.86
CA THR A 198 -4.51 22.24 6.54
C THR A 198 -4.37 23.52 5.72
N VAL A 199 -4.50 23.38 4.40
CA VAL A 199 -4.73 24.54 3.54
C VAL A 199 -6.06 25.11 4.02
N ARG A 200 -6.01 26.24 4.72
CA ARG A 200 -7.21 27.00 5.06
C ARG A 200 -7.97 27.24 3.76
N PRO A 201 -9.31 27.22 3.75
CA PRO A 201 -10.07 27.68 2.59
C PRO A 201 -9.71 29.16 2.40
N SER A 202 -8.73 29.44 1.54
CA SER A 202 -8.60 30.74 0.92
C SER A 202 -9.76 30.89 -0.04
N ASP A 203 -10.08 32.14 -0.41
CA ASP A 203 -11.08 32.53 -1.41
C ASP A 203 -10.81 32.00 -2.84
N ASN A 204 -10.15 30.85 -2.96
CA ASN A 204 -9.93 30.16 -4.21
C ASN A 204 -11.25 29.53 -4.68
N PRO A 205 -11.51 29.55 -6.00
CA PRO A 205 -12.65 28.85 -6.55
C PRO A 205 -12.62 27.37 -6.14
N VAL A 206 -13.82 26.82 -5.96
CA VAL A 206 -14.07 25.40 -5.79
C VAL A 206 -13.64 24.67 -7.07
N GLU A 207 -12.38 24.21 -7.10
CA GLU A 207 -11.72 23.73 -8.32
C GLU A 207 -11.85 22.23 -8.53
N CYS A 208 -12.21 21.83 -9.74
CA CYS A 208 -12.07 20.47 -10.28
C CYS A 208 -10.81 20.32 -11.16
N ILE A 209 -10.36 19.08 -11.40
CA ILE A 209 -9.11 18.78 -12.14
C ILE A 209 -9.02 19.42 -13.53
N HIS A 210 -10.12 19.55 -14.27
CA HIS A 210 -10.11 20.19 -15.58
C HIS A 210 -9.80 21.69 -15.52
N HIS A 211 -10.10 22.38 -14.41
CA HIS A 211 -9.73 23.79 -14.24
C HIS A 211 -8.20 23.97 -14.12
N TRP A 212 -7.49 22.98 -13.56
CA TRP A 212 -6.01 23.00 -13.54
C TRP A 212 -5.45 22.88 -14.96
N PHE A 213 -6.03 22.01 -15.78
CA PHE A 213 -5.70 21.91 -17.19
C PHE A 213 -6.00 23.21 -17.96
N GLU A 214 -7.19 23.81 -17.77
CA GLU A 214 -7.57 25.06 -18.44
C GLU A 214 -6.61 26.21 -18.14
N ARG A 215 -6.21 26.39 -16.88
CA ARG A 215 -5.18 27.37 -16.50
C ARG A 215 -3.84 27.10 -17.16
N GLN A 216 -3.48 25.83 -17.33
CA GLN A 216 -2.25 25.48 -18.01
C GLN A 216 -2.34 25.79 -19.52
N VAL A 217 -3.51 25.60 -20.13
CA VAL A 217 -3.77 25.98 -21.53
C VAL A 217 -3.56 27.47 -21.73
N GLU A 218 -4.04 28.32 -20.81
CA GLU A 218 -3.83 29.77 -20.87
C GLU A 218 -2.35 30.16 -20.76
N ARG A 219 -1.57 29.44 -19.95
CA ARG A 219 -0.14 29.70 -19.73
C ARG A 219 0.73 29.30 -20.92
N THR A 220 0.47 28.14 -21.52
CA THR A 220 1.33 27.57 -22.58
C THR A 220 0.52 27.02 -23.76
N PRO A 221 -0.31 27.85 -24.44
CA PRO A 221 -1.30 27.35 -25.38
C PRO A 221 -0.69 26.68 -26.63
N ASN A 222 0.50 27.11 -27.04
CA ASN A 222 1.15 26.64 -28.26
C ASN A 222 2.19 25.52 -27.98
N HIS A 223 2.37 25.12 -26.72
CA HIS A 223 3.23 23.97 -26.39
C HIS A 223 2.51 22.67 -26.74
N ILE A 224 3.25 21.64 -27.15
CA ILE A 224 2.69 20.31 -27.42
C ILE A 224 2.19 19.71 -26.09
N ALA A 225 0.93 19.33 -26.03
CA ALA A 225 0.32 18.72 -24.86
C ALA A 225 0.26 17.19 -24.98
N LEU A 226 0.00 16.69 -26.18
CA LEU A 226 -0.30 15.28 -26.42
C LEU A 226 0.33 14.81 -27.73
N VAL A 227 0.97 13.64 -27.68
CA VAL A 227 1.58 12.96 -28.83
C VAL A 227 1.04 11.54 -28.89
N TYR A 228 0.61 11.11 -30.08
CA TYR A 228 0.28 9.72 -30.41
C TYR A 228 0.86 9.39 -31.78
N GLU A 229 1.84 8.48 -31.82
CA GLU A 229 2.64 8.20 -33.01
C GLU A 229 3.22 9.50 -33.63
N ASP A 230 2.88 9.80 -34.89
CA ASP A 230 3.32 11.01 -35.60
C ASP A 230 2.36 12.20 -35.43
N GLN A 231 1.28 12.03 -34.68
CA GLN A 231 0.28 13.07 -34.46
C GLN A 231 0.55 13.82 -33.16
N GLU A 232 0.39 15.14 -33.19
CA GLU A 232 0.62 16.02 -32.06
C GLU A 232 -0.54 17.00 -31.90
N LEU A 233 -0.90 17.33 -30.66
CA LEU A 233 -1.82 18.40 -30.33
C LEU A 233 -1.15 19.36 -29.36
N THR A 234 -1.24 20.65 -29.67
CA THR A 234 -0.93 21.71 -28.72
C THR A 234 -1.97 21.75 -27.58
N TYR A 235 -1.63 22.40 -26.46
CA TYR A 235 -2.58 22.65 -25.38
C TYR A 235 -3.86 23.33 -25.87
N ARG A 236 -3.73 24.30 -26.78
CA ARG A 236 -4.88 25.00 -27.37
C ARG A 236 -5.75 24.07 -28.20
N GLU A 237 -5.17 23.25 -29.07
CA GLU A 237 -5.91 22.32 -29.93
C GLU A 237 -6.59 21.22 -29.11
N LEU A 238 -5.88 20.66 -28.13
CA LEU A 238 -6.44 19.68 -27.20
C LEU A 238 -7.63 20.28 -26.44
N ASN A 239 -7.49 21.50 -25.91
CA ASN A 239 -8.57 22.17 -25.20
C ASN A 239 -9.77 22.47 -26.10
N HIS A 240 -9.54 22.98 -27.33
CA HIS A 240 -10.63 23.24 -28.27
C HIS A 240 -11.41 21.98 -28.61
N ARG A 241 -10.72 20.87 -28.96
CA ARG A 241 -11.39 19.59 -29.26
C ARG A 241 -12.16 19.06 -28.05
N ALA A 242 -11.57 19.13 -26.86
CA ALA A 242 -12.23 18.71 -25.63
C ALA A 242 -13.46 19.58 -25.31
N ASN A 243 -13.38 20.89 -25.50
CA ASN A 243 -14.50 21.81 -25.29
C ASN A 243 -15.65 21.53 -26.26
N GLN A 244 -15.35 21.33 -27.54
CA GLN A 244 -16.35 21.01 -28.56
C GLN A 244 -17.11 19.73 -28.22
N LEU A 245 -16.38 18.67 -27.85
CA LEU A 245 -17.01 17.43 -27.41
C LEU A 245 -17.76 17.62 -26.08
N ALA A 246 -17.27 18.42 -25.15
CA ALA A 246 -17.96 18.70 -23.89
C ALA A 246 -19.31 19.41 -24.10
N HIS A 247 -19.37 20.43 -24.96
CA HIS A 247 -20.63 21.10 -25.34
C HIS A 247 -21.61 20.12 -26.00
N TYR A 248 -21.11 19.25 -26.88
CA TYR A 248 -21.93 18.21 -27.49
C TYR A 248 -22.50 17.25 -26.44
N LEU A 249 -21.67 16.80 -25.49
CA LEU A 249 -22.09 15.92 -24.41
C LEU A 249 -23.10 16.58 -23.47
N GLN A 250 -22.98 17.88 -23.19
CA GLN A 250 -23.98 18.62 -22.41
C GLN A 250 -25.35 18.65 -23.10
N GLN A 251 -25.40 18.79 -24.42
CA GLN A 251 -26.65 18.70 -25.19
C GLN A 251 -27.29 17.32 -25.11
N LEU A 252 -26.47 16.27 -24.96
CA LEU A 252 -26.91 14.88 -24.77
C LEU A 252 -27.25 14.53 -23.31
N GLY A 253 -27.14 15.49 -22.38
CA GLY A 253 -27.53 15.31 -20.99
C GLY A 253 -26.41 14.88 -20.04
N ALA A 254 -25.14 15.15 -20.40
CA ALA A 254 -24.03 15.04 -19.46
C ALA A 254 -24.27 15.93 -18.23
N MET A 255 -24.08 15.35 -17.04
CA MET A 255 -24.27 16.04 -15.76
C MET A 255 -23.46 15.36 -14.64
N PRO A 256 -23.28 16.03 -13.48
CA PRO A 256 -22.58 15.47 -12.34
C PRO A 256 -23.14 14.11 -11.89
N ASP A 257 -22.23 13.26 -11.42
CA ASP A 257 -22.48 11.89 -10.92
C ASP A 257 -23.20 10.95 -11.90
N ARG A 258 -23.25 11.31 -13.19
CA ARG A 258 -23.63 10.41 -14.27
C ARG A 258 -22.41 10.03 -15.10
N PRO A 259 -21.89 8.80 -14.99
CA PRO A 259 -20.73 8.37 -15.74
C PRO A 259 -21.01 8.34 -17.25
N ILE A 260 -20.03 8.78 -18.03
CA ILE A 260 -19.99 8.61 -19.48
C ILE A 260 -18.95 7.53 -19.77
N ALA A 261 -19.39 6.44 -20.40
CA ALA A 261 -18.52 5.34 -20.74
C ALA A 261 -17.63 5.69 -21.93
N MET A 262 -16.37 5.27 -21.87
CA MET A 262 -15.37 5.46 -22.93
C MET A 262 -14.86 4.09 -23.35
N TYR A 263 -15.35 3.62 -24.49
CA TYR A 263 -14.93 2.37 -25.12
C TYR A 263 -14.17 2.72 -26.40
N LEU A 264 -12.89 3.04 -26.22
CA LEU A 264 -12.03 3.66 -27.23
C LEU A 264 -10.67 2.96 -27.29
N GLU A 265 -10.11 2.83 -28.50
CA GLU A 265 -8.73 2.40 -28.69
C GLU A 265 -7.76 3.54 -28.38
N ARG A 266 -6.50 3.21 -28.07
CA ARG A 266 -5.46 4.20 -27.77
C ARG A 266 -5.25 5.10 -29.00
N CYS A 267 -5.55 6.38 -28.85
CA CYS A 267 -5.36 7.43 -29.85
C CYS A 267 -5.48 8.80 -29.17
N LEU A 268 -5.26 9.89 -29.91
CA LEU A 268 -5.46 11.25 -29.37
C LEU A 268 -6.85 11.46 -28.77
N ASP A 269 -7.87 10.86 -29.38
CA ASP A 269 -9.27 11.08 -29.00
C ASP A 269 -9.60 10.53 -27.61
N VAL A 270 -8.82 9.60 -27.06
CA VAL A 270 -9.09 9.10 -25.69
C VAL A 270 -8.84 10.19 -24.65
N ILE A 271 -7.78 10.97 -24.81
CA ILE A 271 -7.48 12.09 -23.90
C ILE A 271 -8.42 13.27 -24.17
N VAL A 272 -8.80 13.50 -25.43
CA VAL A 272 -9.85 14.48 -25.79
C VAL A 272 -11.17 14.12 -25.09
N ALA A 273 -11.60 12.86 -25.20
CA ALA A 273 -12.82 12.34 -24.57
C ALA A 273 -12.76 12.41 -23.04
N MET A 274 -11.66 12.00 -22.43
CA MET A 274 -11.46 12.10 -20.98
C MET A 274 -11.63 13.55 -20.49
N LEU A 275 -10.95 14.50 -21.12
CA LEU A 275 -11.07 15.91 -20.77
C LEU A 275 -12.46 16.47 -21.06
N ALA A 276 -13.08 16.07 -22.18
CA ALA A 276 -14.41 16.51 -22.56
C ALA A 276 -15.48 16.06 -21.56
N VAL A 277 -15.42 14.81 -21.09
CA VAL A 277 -16.35 14.28 -20.07
C VAL A 277 -16.21 15.08 -18.76
N LEU A 278 -14.98 15.31 -18.32
CA LEU A 278 -14.69 16.10 -17.12
C LEU A 278 -15.18 17.56 -17.25
N LYS A 279 -15.00 18.17 -18.42
CA LYS A 279 -15.43 19.55 -18.74
C LYS A 279 -16.95 19.67 -18.89
N ALA A 280 -17.61 18.63 -19.40
CA ALA A 280 -19.07 18.56 -19.44
C ALA A 280 -19.68 18.47 -18.03
N GLY A 281 -18.86 18.10 -17.03
CA GLY A 281 -19.24 17.98 -15.63
C GLY A 281 -19.60 16.56 -15.21
N SER A 282 -19.30 15.56 -16.03
CA SER A 282 -19.55 14.14 -15.77
C SER A 282 -18.27 13.39 -15.38
N ALA A 283 -18.44 12.18 -14.84
CA ALA A 283 -17.33 11.27 -14.56
C ALA A 283 -17.02 10.40 -15.78
N TYR A 284 -15.74 10.16 -16.09
CA TYR A 284 -15.40 9.22 -17.15
C TYR A 284 -15.32 7.78 -16.62
N LEU A 285 -15.84 6.85 -17.40
CA LEU A 285 -15.76 5.41 -17.16
C LEU A 285 -14.96 4.76 -18.30
N PRO A 286 -13.65 4.58 -18.16
CA PRO A 286 -12.84 3.96 -19.20
C PRO A 286 -13.07 2.44 -19.21
N LEU A 287 -13.37 1.91 -20.39
CA LEU A 287 -13.63 0.49 -20.61
C LEU A 287 -12.59 -0.05 -21.59
N ASP A 288 -12.04 -1.21 -21.27
CA ASP A 288 -11.01 -1.85 -22.09
C ASP A 288 -11.64 -2.33 -23.42
N PRO A 289 -11.12 -1.88 -24.59
CA PRO A 289 -11.64 -2.25 -25.90
C PRO A 289 -11.53 -3.75 -26.22
N THR A 290 -10.80 -4.52 -25.41
CA THR A 290 -10.71 -5.98 -25.52
C THR A 290 -11.82 -6.72 -24.78
N LEU A 291 -12.69 -6.01 -24.05
CA LEU A 291 -13.80 -6.61 -23.33
C LEU A 291 -14.80 -7.28 -24.29
N PRO A 292 -15.28 -8.50 -24.00
CA PRO A 292 -16.39 -9.07 -24.73
C PRO A 292 -17.67 -8.25 -24.47
N MET A 293 -18.60 -8.26 -25.43
CA MET A 293 -19.85 -7.47 -25.38
C MET A 293 -20.63 -7.67 -24.08
N VAL A 294 -20.76 -8.90 -23.60
CA VAL A 294 -21.42 -9.22 -22.31
C VAL A 294 -20.76 -8.50 -21.14
N GLY A 295 -19.43 -8.42 -21.13
CA GLY A 295 -18.66 -7.71 -20.10
C GLY A 295 -18.77 -6.20 -20.19
N LEU A 296 -18.94 -5.66 -21.41
CA LEU A 296 -19.22 -4.26 -21.67
C LEU A 296 -20.62 -3.88 -21.16
N GLU A 297 -21.65 -4.59 -21.60
CA GLU A 297 -23.05 -4.36 -21.20
C GLU A 297 -23.25 -4.46 -19.69
N ALA A 298 -22.65 -5.47 -19.04
CA ALA A 298 -22.74 -5.61 -17.59
C ALA A 298 -22.19 -4.38 -16.85
N ARG A 299 -21.09 -3.78 -17.32
CA ARG A 299 -20.50 -2.57 -16.71
C ARG A 299 -21.30 -1.32 -17.03
N LEU A 300 -21.84 -1.21 -18.25
CA LEU A 300 -22.72 -0.10 -18.62
C LEU A 300 -23.98 -0.08 -17.76
N ALA A 301 -24.59 -1.25 -17.55
CA ALA A 301 -25.77 -1.42 -16.72
C ALA A 301 -25.50 -1.10 -15.24
N ASP A 302 -24.42 -1.66 -14.67
CA ASP A 302 -24.04 -1.41 -13.26
C ASP A 302 -23.71 0.06 -13.00
N ALA A 303 -22.98 0.70 -13.92
CA ALA A 303 -22.64 2.13 -13.83
C ALA A 303 -23.81 3.07 -14.18
N GLN A 304 -24.92 2.53 -14.69
CA GLN A 304 -26.04 3.31 -15.23
C GLN A 304 -25.60 4.34 -16.28
N ALA A 305 -24.58 3.98 -17.08
CA ALA A 305 -24.01 4.87 -18.09
C ALA A 305 -24.97 5.00 -19.28
N ALA A 306 -25.54 6.19 -19.47
CA ALA A 306 -26.50 6.45 -20.55
C ALA A 306 -25.83 6.84 -21.88
N ILE A 307 -24.57 7.31 -21.83
CA ILE A 307 -23.80 7.75 -22.98
C ILE A 307 -22.54 6.88 -23.09
N LEU A 308 -22.30 6.36 -24.29
CA LEU A 308 -21.09 5.64 -24.67
C LEU A 308 -20.34 6.41 -25.74
N LEU A 309 -19.09 6.80 -25.45
CA LEU A 309 -18.13 7.29 -26.42
C LEU A 309 -17.38 6.11 -27.03
N THR A 310 -17.38 6.00 -28.36
CA THR A 310 -16.70 4.91 -29.07
C THR A 310 -16.20 5.33 -30.45
N GLN A 311 -15.69 4.36 -31.23
CA GLN A 311 -15.22 4.51 -32.61
C GLN A 311 -15.91 3.49 -33.51
N GLN A 312 -16.04 3.80 -34.80
CA GLN A 312 -16.79 2.97 -35.74
C GLN A 312 -16.24 1.54 -35.85
N THR A 313 -14.92 1.37 -35.70
CA THR A 313 -14.23 0.08 -35.73
C THR A 313 -14.69 -0.87 -34.61
N LEU A 314 -14.89 -0.34 -33.41
CA LEU A 314 -15.26 -1.12 -32.22
C LEU A 314 -16.72 -1.62 -32.27
N LEU A 315 -17.60 -0.89 -32.97
CA LEU A 315 -19.01 -1.26 -33.14
C LEU A 315 -19.24 -2.44 -34.10
N GLN A 316 -18.22 -2.87 -34.86
CA GLN A 316 -18.33 -4.03 -35.76
C GLN A 316 -18.54 -5.35 -35.01
N THR A 317 -18.08 -5.40 -33.75
CA THR A 317 -18.22 -6.58 -32.88
C THR A 317 -19.58 -6.70 -32.21
N GLY A 318 -20.43 -5.68 -32.37
CA GLY A 318 -21.78 -5.59 -31.82
C GLY A 318 -22.09 -4.16 -31.36
N SER A 319 -23.37 -3.86 -31.18
CA SER A 319 -23.82 -2.59 -30.62
C SER A 319 -24.33 -2.84 -29.21
N PRO A 320 -23.74 -2.22 -28.18
CA PRO A 320 -24.20 -2.39 -26.81
C PRO A 320 -25.57 -1.74 -26.60
N ASP A 321 -26.39 -2.32 -25.72
CA ASP A 321 -27.65 -1.73 -25.30
C ASP A 321 -27.41 -0.53 -24.38
N VAL A 322 -27.27 0.66 -24.99
CA VAL A 322 -27.06 1.94 -24.30
C VAL A 322 -27.88 3.04 -24.97
N ALA A 323 -28.41 3.96 -24.18
CA ALA A 323 -29.36 4.98 -24.65
C ALA A 323 -28.78 5.90 -25.74
N THR A 324 -27.48 6.21 -25.68
CA THR A 324 -26.82 7.08 -26.66
C THR A 324 -25.41 6.61 -26.94
N VAL A 325 -25.12 6.34 -28.22
CA VAL A 325 -23.77 6.01 -28.71
C VAL A 325 -23.24 7.17 -29.53
N VAL A 326 -22.17 7.79 -29.04
CA VAL A 326 -21.42 8.84 -29.76
C VAL A 326 -20.17 8.21 -30.34
N CYS A 327 -20.10 8.18 -31.66
CA CYS A 327 -19.01 7.59 -32.41
C CYS A 327 -18.09 8.74 -32.85
N LEU A 328 -16.91 8.88 -32.24
CA LEU A 328 -16.10 10.11 -32.33
C LEU A 328 -15.63 10.43 -33.76
N ASP A 329 -15.37 9.40 -34.56
CA ASP A 329 -14.99 9.49 -35.98
C ASP A 329 -16.19 9.76 -36.89
N ARG A 330 -17.34 9.11 -36.65
CA ARG A 330 -18.57 9.34 -37.44
C ARG A 330 -19.23 10.70 -37.14
N ASP A 331 -19.32 11.06 -35.86
CA ASP A 331 -20.04 12.23 -35.38
C ASP A 331 -19.16 13.48 -35.32
N GLN A 332 -17.91 13.38 -35.82
CA GLN A 332 -16.89 14.43 -35.82
C GLN A 332 -17.41 15.77 -36.37
N ALA A 333 -18.18 15.74 -37.46
CA ALA A 333 -18.70 16.96 -38.10
C ALA A 333 -19.69 17.72 -37.21
N ALA A 334 -20.53 17.01 -36.44
CA ALA A 334 -21.48 17.61 -35.51
C ALA A 334 -20.76 18.15 -34.26
N ILE A 335 -19.75 17.42 -33.78
CA ILE A 335 -18.90 17.85 -32.66
C ILE A 335 -18.12 19.11 -33.03
N ALA A 336 -17.52 19.15 -34.23
CA ALA A 336 -16.70 20.28 -34.69
C ALA A 336 -17.49 21.60 -34.89
N GLN A 337 -18.82 21.55 -34.94
CA GLN A 337 -19.67 22.75 -35.00
C GLN A 337 -19.90 23.39 -33.63
N GLN A 338 -19.59 22.69 -32.54
CA GLN A 338 -19.76 23.20 -31.20
C GLN A 338 -18.74 24.31 -30.87
N SER A 339 -19.03 25.07 -29.81
CA SER A 339 -18.14 26.12 -29.31
C SER A 339 -16.78 25.55 -28.89
N THR A 340 -15.72 26.28 -29.19
CA THR A 340 -14.36 25.97 -28.71
C THR A 340 -14.06 26.59 -27.35
N ALA A 341 -14.94 27.42 -26.79
CA ALA A 341 -14.78 28.03 -25.47
C ALA A 341 -15.03 27.00 -24.34
N ASN A 342 -14.36 27.18 -23.19
CA ASN A 342 -14.56 26.30 -22.04
C ASN A 342 -16.05 26.29 -21.64
N PRO A 343 -16.69 25.12 -21.49
CA PRO A 343 -18.08 25.02 -21.09
C PRO A 343 -18.25 25.40 -19.62
N SER A 344 -19.42 25.95 -19.29
CA SER A 344 -19.85 26.09 -17.89
C SER A 344 -20.62 24.84 -17.47
N CYS A 345 -20.35 24.30 -16.28
CA CYS A 345 -21.15 23.23 -15.66
C CYS A 345 -21.25 23.43 -14.14
N SER A 346 -22.20 22.75 -13.51
CA SER A 346 -22.44 22.82 -12.05
C SER A 346 -21.63 21.81 -11.24
N VAL A 347 -20.56 21.26 -11.83
CA VAL A 347 -19.71 20.26 -11.17
C VAL A 347 -18.97 20.90 -9.99
N THR A 348 -18.67 20.08 -8.99
CA THR A 348 -17.98 20.48 -7.76
C THR A 348 -16.95 19.41 -7.41
N PRO A 349 -15.97 19.69 -6.55
CA PRO A 349 -14.97 18.74 -6.12
C PRO A 349 -15.53 17.50 -5.43
N ALA A 350 -16.76 17.56 -4.92
CA ALA A 350 -17.45 16.43 -4.29
C ALA A 350 -18.12 15.49 -5.31
N HIS A 351 -18.23 15.90 -6.57
CA HIS A 351 -18.76 15.06 -7.63
C HIS A 351 -17.69 14.14 -8.20
N LEU A 352 -18.14 13.04 -8.81
CA LEU A 352 -17.28 12.04 -9.41
C LEU A 352 -16.45 12.62 -10.58
N ALA A 353 -15.14 12.33 -10.57
CA ALA A 353 -14.22 12.56 -11.68
C ALA A 353 -14.12 11.32 -12.56
N TYR A 354 -14.04 10.12 -11.97
CA TYR A 354 -14.01 8.87 -12.71
C TYR A 354 -14.61 7.70 -11.95
N LEU A 355 -15.00 6.68 -12.71
CA LEU A 355 -15.39 5.36 -12.22
C LEU A 355 -14.51 4.31 -12.90
N ILE A 356 -13.81 3.48 -12.13
CA ILE A 356 -12.93 2.42 -12.67
C ILE A 356 -13.32 1.07 -12.08
N TYR A 357 -13.52 0.06 -12.94
CA TYR A 357 -13.85 -1.29 -12.49
C TYR A 357 -12.61 -2.09 -12.15
N THR A 358 -12.60 -2.71 -10.97
CA THR A 358 -11.56 -3.64 -10.53
C THR A 358 -12.10 -5.07 -10.44
N SER A 359 -11.22 -6.07 -10.53
CA SER A 359 -11.58 -7.47 -10.28
C SER A 359 -11.92 -7.65 -8.81
N GLY A 360 -13.20 -7.55 -8.44
CA GLY A 360 -13.63 -7.73 -7.06
C GLY A 360 -13.30 -9.14 -6.54
N SER A 361 -13.05 -9.27 -5.24
CA SER A 361 -12.74 -10.55 -4.57
C SER A 361 -13.84 -11.62 -4.71
N THR A 362 -15.06 -11.21 -5.06
CA THR A 362 -16.23 -12.08 -5.29
C THR A 362 -16.35 -12.56 -6.74
N GLY A 363 -15.37 -12.26 -7.61
CA GLY A 363 -15.38 -12.60 -9.04
C GLY A 363 -16.23 -11.67 -9.92
N GLN A 364 -17.09 -10.84 -9.31
CA GLN A 364 -17.83 -9.78 -10.00
C GLN A 364 -17.05 -8.46 -9.94
N PRO A 365 -16.79 -7.80 -11.09
CA PRO A 365 -16.14 -6.50 -11.11
C PRO A 365 -16.90 -5.45 -10.27
N LYS A 366 -16.18 -4.57 -9.58
CA LYS A 366 -16.77 -3.49 -8.78
C LYS A 366 -16.27 -2.13 -9.26
N GLY A 367 -17.17 -1.18 -9.44
CA GLY A 367 -16.83 0.20 -9.80
C GLY A 367 -16.30 0.97 -8.59
N VAL A 368 -15.06 1.46 -8.67
CA VAL A 368 -14.48 2.38 -7.70
C VAL A 368 -14.75 3.80 -8.17
N ALA A 369 -15.58 4.52 -7.42
CA ALA A 369 -15.97 5.89 -7.70
C ALA A 369 -15.01 6.87 -7.03
N VAL A 370 -14.38 7.74 -7.81
CA VAL A 370 -13.40 8.72 -7.34
C VAL A 370 -13.86 10.12 -7.66
N GLU A 371 -13.91 10.96 -6.64
CA GLU A 371 -14.31 12.36 -6.72
C GLU A 371 -13.16 13.27 -7.20
N HIS A 372 -13.53 14.43 -7.71
CA HIS A 372 -12.57 15.45 -8.14
C HIS A 372 -11.60 15.89 -7.02
N ARG A 373 -12.07 16.07 -5.79
CA ARG A 373 -11.21 16.47 -4.65
C ARG A 373 -10.17 15.39 -4.31
N GLN A 374 -10.52 14.11 -4.49
CA GLN A 374 -9.61 12.99 -4.23
C GLN A 374 -8.51 12.96 -5.30
N LEU A 375 -8.90 13.08 -6.58
CA LEU A 375 -7.96 13.16 -7.69
C LEU A 375 -7.05 14.38 -7.59
N LEU A 376 -7.58 15.55 -7.24
CA LEU A 376 -6.77 16.76 -7.05
C LEU A 376 -5.76 16.62 -5.91
N ASN A 377 -6.20 16.09 -4.76
CA ASN A 377 -5.30 15.79 -3.65
C ASN A 377 -4.20 14.82 -4.07
N TYR A 378 -4.55 13.78 -4.84
CA TYR A 378 -3.59 12.85 -5.39
C TYR A 378 -2.59 13.53 -6.34
N VAL A 379 -3.05 14.31 -7.33
CA VAL A 379 -2.20 14.98 -8.32
C VAL A 379 -1.21 15.93 -7.64
N HIS A 380 -1.67 16.75 -6.70
CA HIS A 380 -0.80 17.62 -5.91
C HIS A 380 0.26 16.81 -5.13
N SER A 381 -0.18 15.77 -4.43
CA SER A 381 0.69 14.90 -3.62
C SER A 381 1.71 14.14 -4.47
N ALA A 382 1.31 13.66 -5.65
CA ALA A 382 2.17 12.96 -6.60
C ALA A 382 3.24 13.89 -7.17
N ILE A 383 2.86 15.12 -7.53
CA ILE A 383 3.81 16.16 -7.99
C ILE A 383 4.91 16.38 -6.96
N GLU A 384 4.56 16.56 -5.68
CA GLU A 384 5.53 16.84 -4.61
C GLU A 384 6.38 15.60 -4.27
N ARG A 385 5.76 14.43 -4.05
CA ARG A 385 6.45 13.23 -3.54
C ARG A 385 7.35 12.55 -4.56
N LEU A 386 6.86 12.48 -5.80
CA LEU A 386 7.62 11.88 -6.90
C LEU A 386 8.51 12.93 -7.57
N ASP A 387 8.48 14.18 -7.08
CA ASP A 387 9.25 15.31 -7.59
C ASP A 387 9.12 15.40 -9.12
N LEU A 388 7.88 15.36 -9.59
CA LEU A 388 7.58 15.30 -11.02
C LEU A 388 7.91 16.65 -11.66
N PRO A 389 8.75 16.72 -12.71
CA PRO A 389 9.15 17.98 -13.35
C PRO A 389 8.01 18.63 -14.15
N ALA A 390 7.89 19.96 -14.10
CA ALA A 390 7.05 20.69 -15.04
C ALA A 390 7.62 20.62 -16.46
N THR A 391 6.78 20.85 -17.48
CA THR A 391 7.20 20.99 -18.89
C THR A 391 8.10 19.86 -19.41
N ALA A 392 7.95 18.65 -18.85
CA ALA A 392 8.74 17.48 -19.22
C ALA A 392 7.94 16.52 -20.11
N HIS A 393 8.61 15.51 -20.67
CA HIS A 393 7.99 14.46 -21.47
C HIS A 393 7.56 13.29 -20.61
N TYR A 394 6.26 13.02 -20.54
CA TYR A 394 5.67 11.93 -19.77
C TYR A 394 5.19 10.84 -20.72
N ALA A 395 5.33 9.56 -20.35
CA ALA A 395 4.77 8.46 -21.13
C ALA A 395 3.70 7.70 -20.35
N THR A 396 2.64 7.31 -21.05
CA THR A 396 1.61 6.40 -20.53
C THR A 396 1.72 5.06 -21.23
N VAL A 397 1.98 4.00 -20.47
CA VAL A 397 2.12 2.63 -21.00
C VAL A 397 1.03 1.69 -20.47
N SER A 398 0.35 2.10 -19.39
CA SER A 398 -0.72 1.32 -18.77
C SER A 398 -2.04 1.48 -19.54
N THR A 399 -2.92 0.50 -19.39
CA THR A 399 -4.32 0.64 -19.81
C THR A 399 -4.97 1.85 -19.15
N LEU A 400 -5.84 2.54 -19.88
CA LEU A 400 -6.64 3.65 -19.36
C LEU A 400 -7.84 3.16 -18.55
N ALA A 401 -8.18 1.87 -18.63
CA ALA A 401 -9.17 1.21 -17.79
C ALA A 401 -8.66 0.94 -16.36
N ALA A 402 -7.43 1.32 -16.04
CA ALA A 402 -6.86 1.29 -14.70
C ALA A 402 -6.34 2.68 -14.33
N ASP A 403 -6.38 3.01 -13.04
CA ASP A 403 -6.00 4.34 -12.57
C ASP A 403 -4.48 4.54 -12.47
N LEU A 404 -3.68 3.50 -12.72
CA LEU A 404 -2.22 3.54 -12.67
C LEU A 404 -1.65 4.68 -13.53
N GLY A 405 -2.17 4.86 -14.75
CA GLY A 405 -1.70 5.86 -15.71
C GLY A 405 -1.99 7.31 -15.31
N ASN A 406 -2.93 7.54 -14.39
CA ASN A 406 -3.33 8.89 -13.95
C ASN A 406 -2.16 9.67 -13.32
N THR A 407 -1.16 8.99 -12.76
CA THR A 407 0.09 9.60 -12.26
C THR A 407 0.87 10.32 -13.35
N MET A 408 0.78 9.87 -14.60
CA MET A 408 1.46 10.51 -15.73
C MET A 408 0.54 11.51 -16.43
N ILE A 409 -0.74 11.17 -16.61
CA ILE A 409 -1.70 12.00 -17.36
C ILE A 409 -1.91 13.37 -16.70
N PHE A 410 -2.41 13.39 -15.46
CA PHE A 410 -2.86 14.63 -14.84
C PHE A 410 -1.70 15.56 -14.44
N PRO A 411 -0.62 15.09 -13.77
CA PRO A 411 0.53 15.96 -13.50
C PRO A 411 1.15 16.56 -14.78
N CYS A 412 1.24 15.78 -15.86
CA CYS A 412 1.74 16.28 -17.15
C CYS A 412 0.87 17.42 -17.68
N LEU A 413 -0.42 17.17 -17.87
CA LEU A 413 -1.36 18.11 -18.47
C LEU A 413 -1.64 19.33 -17.58
N CYS A 414 -1.50 19.21 -16.26
CA CYS A 414 -1.68 20.34 -15.34
C CYS A 414 -0.42 21.20 -15.18
N ARG A 415 0.74 20.77 -15.69
CA ARG A 415 2.03 21.48 -15.53
C ARG A 415 2.78 21.75 -16.82
N GLY A 416 2.10 21.69 -17.97
CA GLY A 416 2.66 22.11 -19.25
C GLY A 416 3.58 21.07 -19.88
N GLY A 417 3.56 19.82 -19.40
CA GLY A 417 4.33 18.74 -19.99
C GLY A 417 3.75 18.26 -21.34
N THR A 418 4.51 17.40 -22.00
CA THR A 418 4.09 16.67 -23.21
C THR A 418 3.76 15.23 -22.83
N LEU A 419 2.51 14.82 -23.01
CA LEU A 419 2.05 13.47 -22.75
C LEU A 419 2.22 12.61 -24.01
N HIS A 420 3.02 11.56 -23.93
CA HIS A 420 3.16 10.54 -24.96
C HIS A 420 2.22 9.39 -24.65
N LEU A 421 1.18 9.25 -25.47
CA LEU A 421 0.35 8.05 -25.51
C LEU A 421 0.97 7.09 -26.50
N MET A 422 1.59 6.01 -26.02
CA MET A 422 2.23 5.02 -26.89
C MET A 422 1.21 3.98 -27.38
N ALA A 423 1.31 3.55 -28.64
CA ALA A 423 0.45 2.49 -29.18
C ALA A 423 0.64 1.14 -28.46
N ALA A 424 -0.38 0.29 -28.51
CA ALA A 424 -0.41 -0.99 -27.80
C ALA A 424 0.70 -1.95 -28.28
N GLU A 425 0.96 -1.98 -29.57
CA GLU A 425 1.99 -2.78 -30.22
C GLU A 425 3.39 -2.34 -29.76
N ARG A 426 3.58 -1.03 -29.61
CA ARG A 426 4.85 -0.43 -29.19
C ARG A 426 5.15 -0.70 -27.73
N ILE A 427 4.15 -0.64 -26.85
CA ILE A 427 4.35 -0.96 -25.42
C ILE A 427 4.56 -2.47 -25.18
N ALA A 428 4.20 -3.33 -26.14
CA ALA A 428 4.40 -4.77 -26.06
C ALA A 428 5.75 -5.24 -26.65
N ASP A 429 6.44 -4.39 -27.42
CA ASP A 429 7.71 -4.70 -28.09
C ASP A 429 8.87 -3.88 -27.50
N ALA A 430 9.80 -4.56 -26.85
CA ALA A 430 10.96 -3.97 -26.18
C ALA A 430 11.86 -3.16 -27.14
N GLN A 431 12.05 -3.60 -28.38
CA GLN A 431 12.89 -2.93 -29.36
C GLN A 431 12.17 -1.72 -29.96
N ALA A 432 10.88 -1.84 -30.25
CA ALA A 432 10.06 -0.73 -30.76
C ALA A 432 9.88 0.38 -29.69
N PHE A 433 9.77 0.00 -28.42
CA PHE A 433 9.74 0.92 -27.29
C PHE A 433 11.06 1.69 -27.16
N ALA A 434 12.19 0.98 -27.12
CA ALA A 434 13.51 1.59 -27.04
C ALA A 434 13.77 2.54 -28.22
N ALA A 435 13.42 2.13 -29.44
CA ALA A 435 13.55 2.98 -30.63
C ALA A 435 12.72 4.27 -30.53
N TYR A 436 11.50 4.19 -29.98
CA TYR A 436 10.68 5.37 -29.73
C TYR A 436 11.32 6.31 -28.71
N CYS A 437 11.82 5.78 -27.59
CA CYS A 437 12.45 6.61 -26.56
C CYS A 437 13.78 7.23 -27.04
N VAL A 438 14.47 6.63 -28.01
CA VAL A 438 15.61 7.29 -28.69
C VAL A 438 15.13 8.49 -29.52
N GLN A 439 14.05 8.32 -30.30
CA GLN A 439 13.51 9.38 -31.15
C GLN A 439 12.85 10.51 -30.34
N ARG A 440 12.16 10.14 -29.26
CA ARG A 440 11.38 11.03 -28.38
C ARG A 440 11.73 10.70 -26.93
N PRO A 441 12.81 11.30 -26.38
CA PRO A 441 13.26 11.01 -25.02
C PRO A 441 12.18 11.28 -23.97
N ILE A 442 11.90 10.28 -23.14
CA ILE A 442 10.92 10.36 -22.07
C ILE A 442 11.61 10.76 -20.75
N ASP A 443 11.04 11.73 -20.05
CA ASP A 443 11.53 12.19 -18.75
C ASP A 443 10.93 11.44 -17.58
N CYS A 444 9.65 11.11 -17.69
CA CYS A 444 8.87 10.50 -16.63
C CYS A 444 8.09 9.29 -17.15
N LEU A 445 8.27 8.15 -16.49
CA LEU A 445 7.56 6.92 -16.81
C LEU A 445 7.03 6.29 -15.51
N LYS A 446 5.74 5.96 -15.50
CA LYS A 446 5.16 5.03 -14.53
C LYS A 446 4.82 3.72 -15.19
N ILE A 447 5.31 2.63 -14.63
CA ILE A 447 5.21 1.30 -15.23
C ILE A 447 5.18 0.23 -14.13
N VAL A 448 4.54 -0.90 -14.44
CA VAL A 448 4.54 -2.07 -13.55
C VAL A 448 5.92 -2.76 -13.61
N PRO A 449 6.51 -3.20 -12.48
CA PRO A 449 7.81 -3.89 -12.45
C PRO A 449 7.99 -4.99 -13.51
N SER A 450 7.01 -5.89 -13.63
CA SER A 450 7.03 -6.99 -14.59
C SER A 450 7.02 -6.53 -16.05
N HIS A 451 6.28 -5.45 -16.36
CA HIS A 451 6.28 -4.86 -17.70
C HIS A 451 7.61 -4.19 -18.03
N LEU A 452 8.20 -3.45 -17.09
CA LEU A 452 9.53 -2.87 -17.28
C LEU A 452 10.59 -3.96 -17.51
N GLN A 453 10.56 -5.03 -16.71
CA GLN A 453 11.47 -6.17 -16.87
C GLN A 453 11.42 -6.76 -18.28
N ALA A 454 10.21 -6.89 -18.85
CA ALA A 454 10.04 -7.37 -20.22
C ALA A 454 10.62 -6.39 -21.25
N LEU A 455 10.43 -5.08 -21.06
CA LEU A 455 10.96 -4.04 -21.96
C LEU A 455 12.49 -3.90 -21.90
N LEU A 456 13.11 -4.21 -20.76
CA LEU A 456 14.57 -4.20 -20.61
C LEU A 456 15.26 -5.32 -21.40
N ASN A 457 14.51 -6.32 -21.89
CA ASN A 457 15.02 -7.42 -22.72
C ASN A 457 15.20 -6.99 -24.20
N CYS A 458 15.98 -5.95 -24.45
CA CYS A 458 16.33 -5.49 -25.78
C CYS A 458 17.81 -5.08 -25.88
N SER A 459 18.27 -4.85 -27.11
CA SER A 459 19.66 -4.46 -27.38
C SER A 459 20.05 -3.09 -26.80
N ASN A 460 19.07 -2.20 -26.61
CA ASN A 460 19.27 -0.84 -26.08
C ASN A 460 18.38 -0.59 -24.85
N SER A 461 18.57 -1.39 -23.80
CA SER A 461 17.81 -1.31 -22.55
C SER A 461 17.95 0.06 -21.86
N ALA A 462 19.07 0.76 -22.04
CA ALA A 462 19.28 2.11 -21.55
C ALA A 462 18.25 3.11 -22.07
N ALA A 463 17.84 3.00 -23.33
CA ALA A 463 16.85 3.90 -23.93
C ALA A 463 15.43 3.69 -23.38
N VAL A 464 15.13 2.53 -22.79
CA VAL A 464 13.82 2.24 -22.17
C VAL A 464 13.62 3.07 -20.91
N LEU A 465 14.70 3.36 -20.19
CA LEU A 465 14.64 4.07 -18.92
C LEU A 465 14.38 5.57 -19.14
N PRO A 466 13.51 6.20 -18.33
CA PRO A 466 13.26 7.63 -18.42
C PRO A 466 14.46 8.43 -17.93
N ARG A 467 14.59 9.68 -18.40
CA ARG A 467 15.72 10.56 -18.05
C ARG A 467 15.70 11.06 -16.60
N GLN A 468 14.52 11.27 -16.02
CA GLN A 468 14.38 11.97 -14.73
C GLN A 468 13.70 11.14 -13.66
N ARG A 469 12.53 10.55 -13.94
CA ARG A 469 11.71 9.87 -12.93
C ARG A 469 11.20 8.52 -13.44
N LEU A 470 11.61 7.44 -12.78
CA LEU A 470 11.05 6.11 -12.96
C LEU A 470 10.17 5.75 -11.75
N ILE A 471 8.89 5.54 -11.99
CA ILE A 471 7.92 5.19 -10.95
C ILE A 471 7.45 3.77 -11.19
N LEU A 472 7.80 2.87 -10.27
CA LEU A 472 7.37 1.48 -10.27
C LEU A 472 6.14 1.35 -9.37
N GLY A 473 5.10 0.66 -9.83
CA GLY A 473 3.92 0.42 -9.00
C GLY A 473 2.89 -0.47 -9.67
N GLY A 474 1.94 -0.98 -8.88
CA GLY A 474 0.88 -1.89 -9.35
C GLY A 474 1.24 -3.38 -9.25
N ASP A 475 2.48 -3.71 -8.89
CA ASP A 475 2.95 -5.08 -8.62
C ASP A 475 4.13 -5.02 -7.62
N VAL A 476 4.55 -6.17 -7.11
CA VAL A 476 5.71 -6.30 -6.22
C VAL A 476 6.98 -5.86 -6.96
N CYS A 477 7.73 -4.96 -6.33
CA CYS A 477 9.04 -4.53 -6.82
C CYS A 477 10.13 -5.31 -6.07
N CYS A 478 10.98 -6.03 -6.79
CA CYS A 478 12.08 -6.82 -6.23
C CYS A 478 13.41 -6.07 -6.35
N TRP A 479 14.31 -6.26 -5.38
CA TRP A 479 15.65 -5.64 -5.43
C TRP A 479 16.47 -6.11 -6.64
N THR A 480 16.25 -7.32 -7.14
CA THR A 480 16.95 -7.82 -8.33
C THR A 480 16.70 -6.96 -9.58
N LEU A 481 15.46 -6.50 -9.78
CA LEU A 481 15.13 -5.57 -10.86
C LEU A 481 15.75 -4.19 -10.61
N ILE A 482 15.75 -3.72 -9.35
CA ILE A 482 16.39 -2.45 -8.99
C ILE A 482 17.88 -2.48 -9.27
N ASP A 483 18.56 -3.55 -8.88
CA ASP A 483 20.00 -3.75 -9.10
C ASP A 483 20.30 -3.68 -10.61
N GLN A 484 19.52 -4.36 -11.45
CA GLN A 484 19.62 -4.28 -12.91
C GLN A 484 19.41 -2.85 -13.46
N ILE A 485 18.39 -2.13 -12.98
CA ILE A 485 18.12 -0.75 -13.42
C ILE A 485 19.27 0.16 -13.01
N GLN A 486 19.78 0.03 -11.79
CA GLN A 486 20.87 0.86 -11.27
C GLN A 486 22.17 0.63 -12.05
N GLU A 487 22.48 -0.60 -12.45
CA GLU A 487 23.61 -0.91 -13.33
C GLU A 487 23.50 -0.17 -14.67
N ILE A 488 22.32 -0.20 -15.30
CA ILE A 488 22.07 0.50 -16.57
C ILE A 488 22.21 2.02 -16.39
N LEU A 489 21.63 2.58 -15.32
CA LEU A 489 21.70 4.02 -15.03
C LEU A 489 23.13 4.48 -14.75
N ALA A 490 23.90 3.68 -13.99
CA ALA A 490 25.30 3.96 -13.69
C ALA A 490 26.17 3.95 -14.96
N ALA A 491 25.96 2.96 -15.85
CA ALA A 491 26.67 2.88 -17.13
C ALA A 491 26.41 4.08 -18.05
N GLN A 492 25.28 4.78 -17.88
CA GLN A 492 24.90 5.98 -18.64
C GLN A 492 25.17 7.30 -17.91
N ALA A 493 25.76 7.25 -16.70
CA ALA A 493 25.88 8.41 -15.82
C ALA A 493 24.54 9.17 -15.65
N SER A 494 23.42 8.42 -15.61
CA SER A 494 22.08 8.99 -15.51
C SER A 494 21.77 9.43 -14.09
N THR A 495 20.99 10.51 -13.96
CA THR A 495 20.50 11.05 -12.68
C THR A 495 19.04 10.68 -12.41
N CYS A 496 18.50 9.72 -13.17
CA CYS A 496 17.13 9.26 -13.02
C CYS A 496 16.88 8.71 -11.61
N ARG A 497 15.82 9.20 -10.97
CA ARG A 497 15.39 8.77 -9.64
C ARG A 497 14.33 7.69 -9.76
N ILE A 498 14.48 6.63 -8.97
CA ILE A 498 13.56 5.49 -8.95
C ILE A 498 12.66 5.59 -7.71
N PHE A 499 11.37 5.33 -7.89
CA PHE A 499 10.38 5.32 -6.82
C PHE A 499 9.57 4.04 -6.86
N ASN A 500 9.37 3.40 -5.71
CA ASN A 500 8.33 2.38 -5.54
C ASN A 500 7.07 3.07 -5.01
N HIS A 501 5.95 2.88 -5.68
CA HIS A 501 4.70 3.61 -5.46
C HIS A 501 3.54 2.64 -5.32
N TYR A 502 2.82 2.74 -4.21
CA TYR A 502 1.74 1.82 -3.87
C TYR A 502 0.45 2.53 -3.50
N GLY A 503 -0.64 2.00 -4.03
CA GLY A 503 -1.96 2.09 -3.43
C GLY A 503 -3.01 1.43 -4.31
N PRO A 504 -4.06 0.86 -3.70
CA PRO A 504 -5.18 0.31 -4.45
C PRO A 504 -6.05 1.43 -5.04
N THR A 505 -6.85 1.10 -6.06
CA THR A 505 -7.72 2.06 -6.76
C THR A 505 -8.66 2.82 -5.82
N GLU A 506 -9.14 2.16 -4.76
CA GLU A 506 -10.00 2.72 -3.69
C GLU A 506 -9.33 3.86 -2.91
N THR A 507 -8.00 3.97 -2.98
CA THR A 507 -7.23 5.03 -2.34
C THR A 507 -6.82 6.16 -3.29
N THR A 508 -7.33 6.15 -4.53
CA THR A 508 -6.97 7.05 -5.62
C THR A 508 -5.50 6.91 -6.03
N VAL A 509 -5.20 5.94 -6.89
CA VAL A 509 -3.92 5.70 -7.59
C VAL A 509 -2.73 5.31 -6.72
N GLY A 510 -2.39 6.07 -5.67
CA GLY A 510 -1.38 5.63 -4.70
C GLY A 510 -1.07 6.58 -3.55
N VAL A 511 -0.83 5.95 -2.40
CA VAL A 511 -0.79 6.56 -1.07
C VAL A 511 0.55 6.40 -0.37
N LEU A 512 1.35 5.40 -0.75
CA LEU A 512 2.70 5.16 -0.23
C LEU A 512 3.74 5.41 -1.32
N THR A 513 4.88 5.96 -0.93
CA THR A 513 6.02 6.15 -1.84
C THR A 513 7.32 5.89 -1.10
N TYR A 514 8.17 5.10 -1.72
CA TYR A 514 9.53 4.86 -1.29
C TYR A 514 10.51 5.35 -2.36
N PRO A 515 11.31 6.40 -2.09
CA PRO A 515 12.44 6.75 -2.95
C PRO A 515 13.51 5.66 -2.82
N VAL A 516 13.90 5.07 -3.95
CA VAL A 516 14.90 4.01 -3.98
C VAL A 516 16.28 4.66 -4.03
N GLU A 517 16.90 4.85 -2.87
CA GLU A 517 18.22 5.50 -2.74
C GLU A 517 19.34 4.48 -2.51
N VAL A 518 19.17 3.58 -1.53
CA VAL A 518 20.16 2.54 -1.20
C VAL A 518 19.42 1.27 -0.77
N LYS A 519 19.91 0.11 -1.21
CA LYS A 519 19.46 -1.20 -0.70
C LYS A 519 19.79 -1.27 0.78
N PRO A 520 18.85 -1.63 1.68
CA PRO A 520 19.17 -1.80 3.09
C PRO A 520 20.38 -2.72 3.25
N THR A 521 21.38 -2.31 4.03
CA THR A 521 22.60 -3.08 4.32
C THR A 521 22.37 -4.23 5.31
N ASP A 522 21.12 -4.66 5.46
CA ASP A 522 20.70 -5.67 6.42
C ASP A 522 21.29 -7.04 6.00
N PRO A 523 21.87 -7.84 6.91
CA PRO A 523 22.39 -9.18 6.61
C PRO A 523 21.40 -10.15 5.93
N SER A 524 20.09 -9.87 5.99
CA SER A 524 19.05 -10.56 5.23
C SER A 524 18.08 -9.53 4.63
N PRO A 525 18.40 -8.91 3.47
CA PRO A 525 17.53 -7.90 2.90
C PRO A 525 16.21 -8.56 2.48
N ALA A 526 15.08 -7.94 2.86
CA ALA A 526 13.77 -8.34 2.35
C ALA A 526 13.82 -8.46 0.82
N ALA A 527 13.24 -9.51 0.24
CA ALA A 527 13.30 -9.75 -1.20
C ALA A 527 12.66 -8.61 -2.03
N SER A 528 11.66 -7.93 -1.44
CA SER A 528 10.93 -6.82 -2.04
C SER A 528 11.39 -5.46 -1.53
N VAL A 529 11.30 -4.46 -2.40
CA VAL A 529 11.49 -3.05 -2.06
C VAL A 529 10.32 -2.59 -1.17
N PRO A 530 10.59 -1.85 -0.07
CA PRO A 530 9.53 -1.30 0.77
C PRO A 530 8.53 -0.44 -0.01
N LEU A 531 7.28 -0.41 0.46
CA LEU A 531 6.23 0.44 -0.12
C LEU A 531 6.38 1.91 0.27
N GLY A 532 7.12 2.17 1.37
CA GLY A 532 7.42 3.50 1.88
C GLY A 532 6.34 4.06 2.80
N TRP A 533 6.27 5.38 2.87
CA TRP A 533 5.51 6.10 3.90
C TRP A 533 4.27 6.78 3.33
N ARG A 534 3.27 6.95 4.22
CA ARG A 534 2.01 7.62 3.91
C ARG A 534 2.20 9.13 3.70
N SER A 535 1.39 9.68 2.81
CA SER A 535 1.31 11.13 2.59
C SER A 535 0.57 11.85 3.73
N PRO A 536 0.96 13.10 4.07
CA PRO A 536 0.07 14.00 4.81
C PRO A 536 -1.18 14.28 3.97
N ILE A 537 -2.37 13.93 4.47
CA ILE A 537 -3.63 14.29 3.80
C ILE A 537 -3.80 15.80 3.90
N ARG A 538 -3.77 16.53 2.78
CA ARG A 538 -4.29 17.90 2.75
C ARG A 538 -5.80 17.81 2.72
N ARG A 539 -6.45 18.22 3.80
CA ARG A 539 -7.90 18.38 3.82
C ARG A 539 -8.25 19.62 3.01
N PHE A 540 -8.76 19.44 1.80
CA PHE A 540 -9.54 20.47 1.13
C PHE A 540 -10.90 20.52 1.84
N THR A 541 -11.01 21.38 2.86
CA THR A 541 -12.30 21.67 3.47
C THR A 541 -13.10 22.52 2.51
N SER A 542 -14.27 22.01 2.10
CA SER A 542 -15.30 22.74 1.36
C SER A 542 -15.79 23.97 2.11
#